data_AF-A0A6H9H7E8-F1
#
_entry.id   AF-A0A6H9H7E8-F1
#
_cell.length_a   1.000
_cell.length_b   1.000
_cell.length_c   1.000
_cell.angle_alpha   90.00
_cell.angle_beta   90.00
_cell.angle_gamma   90.00
#
_symmetry.space_group_name_H-M   'P 1'
#
loop_
_entity.id
_entity.type
_entity.pdbx_description
1 polymer ?
#
loop_
_entity_poly.entity_id
_entity_poly.type
_entity_poly.pdbx_seq_one_letter_code
_entity_poly.pdbx_strand_id
1 'polypeptide(L)' 'MIDPNRPNDTGDFISDARHELAGMLQDGLDHPSTKPVLAWGAAGAVAGFVLPFVSIPLGLAVGAGYQFYKRVRP' A
#
# COMPACT_ATOMS: atom_id res chain seq x y z
N MET A 1 -8.29 -27.69 7.91
CA MET A 1 -7.39 -28.81 7.55
C MET A 1 -6.01 -28.20 7.29
N ILE A 2 -5.04 -28.46 8.17
CA ILE A 2 -3.65 -28.05 7.98
C ILE A 2 -2.99 -29.20 7.22
N ASP A 3 -2.52 -28.92 6.01
CA ASP A 3 -1.89 -29.91 5.13
C ASP A 3 -0.48 -30.24 5.68
N PRO A 4 -0.21 -31.50 6.06
CA PRO A 4 1.09 -31.91 6.61
C PRO A 4 2.22 -31.96 5.57
N ASN A 5 1.92 -31.78 4.27
CA ASN A 5 2.90 -31.68 3.19
C ASN A 5 3.17 -30.24 2.72
N ARG A 6 2.75 -29.21 3.47
CA ARG A 6 3.24 -27.85 3.18
C ARG A 6 4.76 -27.81 3.40
N PRO A 7 5.57 -27.45 2.38
CA PRO A 7 6.99 -27.23 2.57
C PRO A 7 7.18 -26.22 3.70
N ASN A 8 8.19 -26.42 4.54
CA ASN A 8 8.41 -25.66 5.76
C ASN A 8 8.55 -24.15 5.45
N ASP A 9 7.47 -23.42 5.69
CA ASP A 9 7.19 -22.06 5.23
C ASP A 9 7.79 -21.00 6.18
N THR A 10 9.12 -21.04 6.38
CA THR A 10 9.81 -20.11 7.30
C THR A 10 10.98 -19.35 6.67
N GLY A 11 11.21 -19.48 5.37
CA GLY A 11 12.29 -18.77 4.68
C GLY A 11 12.05 -18.43 3.21
N ASP A 12 11.01 -18.97 2.57
CA ASP A 12 10.89 -18.93 1.11
C ASP A 12 10.17 -17.69 0.58
N PHE A 13 9.36 -16.99 1.37
CA PHE A 13 8.58 -15.84 0.87
C PHE A 13 9.45 -14.75 0.21
N ILE A 14 10.57 -14.38 0.84
CA ILE A 14 11.47 -13.37 0.27
C ILE A 14 12.15 -13.89 -1.00
N SER A 15 12.47 -15.19 -1.03
CA SER A 15 13.09 -15.87 -2.17
C SER A 15 12.12 -15.95 -3.35
N ASP A 16 10.89 -16.41 -3.08
CA ASP A 16 9.78 -16.50 -4.02
C ASP A 16 9.38 -15.14 -4.57
N ALA A 17 9.21 -14.14 -3.70
CA ALA A 17 8.90 -12.78 -4.12
C ALA A 17 9.99 -12.20 -5.01
N ARG A 18 11.27 -12.49 -4.71
CA ARG A 18 12.40 -12.05 -5.55
C ARG A 18 12.42 -12.78 -6.89
N HIS A 19 12.15 -14.08 -6.90
CA HIS A 19 12.12 -14.88 -8.12
C HIS A 19 10.99 -14.44 -9.05
N GLU A 20 9.79 -14.24 -8.49
CA GLU A 20 8.63 -13.72 -9.20
C GLU A 20 8.87 -12.30 -9.73
N LEU A 21 9.44 -11.40 -8.90
CA LEU A 21 9.79 -10.04 -9.32
C LEU A 21 10.83 -10.05 -10.45
N ALA A 22 11.83 -10.94 -10.38
CA ALA A 22 12.81 -11.10 -11.44
C ALA A 22 12.15 -11.61 -12.74
N GLY A 23 11.21 -12.55 -12.64
CA GLY A 23 10.39 -13.01 -13.76
C GLY A 23 9.57 -11.87 -14.39
N MET A 24 8.91 -11.05 -13.58
CA MET A 24 8.18 -9.86 -14.04
C MET A 24 9.09 -8.84 -14.73
N LEU A 25 10.33 -8.68 -14.25
CA LEU A 25 11.33 -7.81 -14.87
C LEU A 25 11.82 -8.34 -16.22
N GLN A 26 11.97 -9.66 -16.34
CA GLN A 26 12.48 -10.31 -17.54
C GLN A 26 11.41 -10.43 -18.64
N ASP A 27 10.21 -10.86 -18.28
CA ASP A 27 9.09 -11.09 -19.20
C ASP A 27 8.17 -9.87 -19.34
N GLY A 28 8.36 -8.84 -18.51
CA GLY A 28 7.65 -7.57 -18.60
C GLY A 28 6.13 -7.73 -18.48
N LEU A 29 5.39 -7.08 -19.39
CA LEU A 29 3.92 -7.10 -19.42
C LEU A 29 3.32 -8.45 -19.83
N ASP A 30 4.13 -9.34 -20.39
CA ASP A 30 3.71 -10.69 -20.78
C ASP A 30 3.72 -11.65 -19.59
N HIS A 31 4.39 -11.28 -18.49
CA HIS A 31 4.33 -12.02 -17.24
C HIS A 31 2.90 -11.95 -16.64
N PRO A 32 2.28 -13.08 -16.27
CA PRO A 32 0.89 -13.14 -15.80
C PRO A 32 0.64 -12.26 -14.55
N SER A 33 1.65 -12.12 -13.70
CA SER A 33 1.58 -11.33 -12.47
C SER A 33 1.84 -9.82 -12.65
N THR A 34 2.36 -9.36 -13.80
CA THR A 34 2.67 -7.93 -14.01
C THR A 34 1.42 -7.06 -14.10
N LYS A 35 0.40 -7.52 -14.82
CA LYS A 35 -0.87 -6.78 -15.00
C LYS A 35 -1.60 -6.50 -13.69
N PRO A 36 -1.86 -7.48 -12.81
CA PRO A 36 -2.53 -7.21 -11.54
C PRO A 36 -1.68 -6.30 -10.63
N VAL A 37 -0.36 -6.48 -10.58
CA VAL A 37 0.52 -5.62 -9.78
C VAL A 37 0.50 -4.17 -10.26
N LEU A 38 0.53 -3.94 -11.58
CA LEU A 38 0.42 -2.60 -12.14
C LEU A 38 -0.94 -1.94 -11.86
N ALA A 39 -2.03 -2.70 -11.91
CA ALA A 39 -3.36 -2.19 -11.59
C ALA A 39 -3.43 -1.70 -10.13
N TRP A 40 -2.90 -2.49 -9.20
CA TRP A 40 -2.81 -2.08 -7.79
C TRP A 40 -1.83 -0.93 -7.58
N GLY A 41 -0.70 -0.91 -8.29
CA GLY A 41 0.23 0.21 -8.29
C GLY A 41 -0.42 1.51 -8.74
N ALA A 42 -1.22 1.46 -9.82
CA ALA A 42 -1.97 2.60 -10.32
C ALA A 42 -3.04 3.07 -9.32
N ALA A 43 -3.79 2.14 -8.71
CA ALA A 43 -4.74 2.47 -7.66
C ALA A 43 -4.07 3.14 -6.45
N GLY A 44 -2.90 2.64 -6.04
CA GLY A 44 -2.07 3.24 -5.00
C GLY A 44 -1.59 4.65 -5.35
N ALA A 45 -1.18 4.88 -6.59
CA ALA A 45 -0.79 6.21 -7.07
C ALA A 45 -1.95 7.21 -7.04
N VAL A 46 -3.15 6.78 -7.46
CA VAL A 46 -4.37 7.60 -7.37
C VAL A 46 -4.71 7.92 -5.92
N ALA A 47 -4.68 6.92 -5.03
CA ALA A 47 -4.92 7.16 -3.61
C ALA A 47 -3.90 8.14 -3.00
N GLY A 48 -2.61 7.98 -3.32
CA GLY A 48 -1.54 8.89 -2.90
C GLY A 48 -1.74 10.31 -3.43
N PHE A 49 -2.22 10.46 -4.67
CA PHE A 49 -2.54 11.77 -5.24
C PHE A 49 -3.77 12.43 -4.59
N VAL A 50 -4.77 11.64 -4.19
CA VAL A 50 -5.98 12.13 -3.53
C VAL A 50 -5.74 12.51 -2.07
N LEU A 51 -4.80 11.85 -1.39
CA LEU A 51 -4.52 12.04 0.04
C LEU A 51 -4.38 13.52 0.46
N PRO A 52 -3.58 14.38 -0.20
CA PRO A 52 -3.41 15.78 0.18
C PRO A 52 -4.72 16.56 0.23
N PHE A 53 -5.65 16.27 -0.66
CA PHE A 53 -6.95 16.97 -0.74
C PHE A 53 -7.88 16.62 0.42
N VAL A 54 -7.64 15.52 1.12
CA VAL A 54 -8.39 15.13 2.32
C VAL A 54 -7.60 15.46 3.58
N SER A 55 -6.32 15.10 3.61
CA SER A 55 -5.46 15.24 4.77
C SER A 55 -5.17 16.70 5.12
N ILE A 56 -4.93 17.57 4.14
CA ILE A 56 -4.62 18.98 4.42
C ILE A 56 -5.84 19.72 4.99
N PRO A 57 -7.04 19.69 4.37
CA PRO A 57 -8.20 20.38 4.93
C PRO A 57 -8.61 19.83 6.29
N LEU A 58 -8.53 18.51 6.48
CA LEU A 58 -8.83 17.89 7.77
C LEU A 58 -7.85 18.35 8.85
N GLY A 59 -6.55 18.38 8.54
CA GLY A 59 -5.52 18.86 9.46
C GLY A 59 -5.73 20.33 9.85
N LEU A 60 -6.09 21.18 8.88
CA LEU A 60 -6.42 22.58 9.14
C LEU A 60 -7.66 22.73 10.03
N ALA A 61 -8.73 21.99 9.73
CA ALA A 61 -9.96 22.04 10.52
C ALA A 61 -9.74 21.59 11.96
N VAL A 62 -9.01 20.48 12.16
CA VAL A 62 -8.67 19.98 13.50
C VAL A 62 -7.77 20.97 14.25
N GLY A 63 -6.72 21.49 13.60
CA GLY A 63 -5.81 22.45 14.20
C GLY A 63 -6.50 23.76 14.62
N ALA A 64 -7.30 24.34 13.72
CA ALA A 64 -8.08 25.55 14.00
C ALA A 64 -9.12 25.31 15.10
N GLY A 65 -9.83 24.19 15.05
CA GLY A 65 -10.81 23.80 16.06
C GLY A 65 -10.18 23.61 17.44
N TYR A 66 -9.03 22.96 17.53
CA TYR A 66 -8.29 22.78 18.79
C TYR A 66 -7.88 24.13 19.41
N GLN A 67 -7.31 25.03 18.60
CA GLN A 67 -6.88 26.33 19.08
C GLN A 67 -8.07 27.20 19.51
N PHE A 68 -9.17 27.17 18.74
CA PHE A 68 -10.40 27.87 19.09
C PHE A 68 -10.99 27.36 20.41
N TYR A 69 -11.08 26.04 20.58
CA TYR A 69 -11.56 25.41 21.80
C TYR A 69 -10.77 25.89 23.03
N LYS A 70 -9.44 25.91 22.98
CA LYS A 70 -8.61 26.41 24.10
C LYS A 70 -8.82 27.89 24.39
N ARG A 71 -9.20 28.68 23.38
CA ARG A 71 -9.47 30.11 23.58
C ARG A 71 -10.84 30.37 24.19
N VAL A 72 -11.82 29.52 23.90
CA VAL A 72 -13.19 29.64 24.45
C VAL A 72 -13.27 29.09 25.88
N ARG A 73 -12.36 28.19 26.26
CA ARG A 73 -12.34 27.54 27.57
C ARG A 73 -11.08 27.97 28.34
N PRO A 74 -11.16 28.92 29.29
CA PRO A 74 -10.00 29.41 30.04
C PRO A 74 -9.35 28.32 30.90
#